data_AF-A0A2P0QML3-F1
#
_entry.id   AF-A0A2P0QML3-F1
#
_cell.length_a   1.000
_cell.length_b   1.000
_cell.length_c   1.000
_cell.angle_alpha   90.00
_cell.angle_beta   90.00
_cell.angle_gamma   90.00
#
_symmetry.space_group_name_H-M   'P 1'
#
loop_
_entity.id
_entity.type
_entity.pdbx_description
1 polymer ?
#
loop_
_entity_poly.entity_id
_entity_poly.type
_entity_poly.pdbx_seq_one_letter_code
_entity_poly.pdbx_strand_id
1 'polypeptide(L)'
;ENTAAYCAWLLRATKGYAIKVVNPGGTEAWAWGLNCLTVNDPVPYFDITPAEIIKGLIEANEYLGLPHSMHIHPNNLGNPGNYTDTLDTLKLAEGYKAKNKFGREQVLHLTHTQFHSYGGTTWGDFESKAKEVMDYVNKNKNITIDTGNVTLDETTTMTADGPFEHHLTELNHLKWANCDVELETCAGIVPYIYSPSISVCAIQWAIGLELALMAKDPMRCYITTDHPNAGPFTRYPRVMKWLMSAKAREAQINAFKHKDKVLSQTSIGTIDREISLYELAQMTRAGPAKSLGLSSLCGG
;
A
#
# COMPACT_ATOMS: atom_id res chain seq x y z
N GLU A 1 -22.34 -3.51 15.80
CA GLU A 1 -22.99 -2.24 16.22
C GLU A 1 -22.10 -1.40 17.15
N ASN A 2 -21.63 -1.92 18.29
CA ASN A 2 -20.75 -1.17 19.21
C ASN A 2 -19.50 -0.59 18.54
N THR A 3 -18.79 -1.38 17.71
CA THR A 3 -17.64 -0.91 16.92
C THR A 3 -18.01 0.29 16.04
N ALA A 4 -19.15 0.22 15.34
CA ALA A 4 -19.61 1.30 14.48
C ALA A 4 -19.96 2.57 15.30
N ALA A 5 -20.58 2.43 16.47
CA ALA A 5 -20.86 3.56 17.36
C ALA A 5 -19.57 4.24 17.82
N TYR A 6 -18.56 3.46 18.21
CA TYR A 6 -17.25 3.99 18.60
C TYR A 6 -16.55 4.69 17.42
N CYS A 7 -16.50 4.06 16.24
CA CYS A 7 -15.93 4.69 15.04
C CYS A 7 -16.63 6.02 14.70
N ALA A 8 -17.97 6.08 14.79
CA ALA A 8 -18.72 7.31 14.51
C ALA A 8 -18.41 8.42 15.53
N TRP A 9 -18.25 8.09 16.81
CA TRP A 9 -17.81 9.03 17.84
C TRP A 9 -16.38 9.52 17.55
N LEU A 10 -15.44 8.61 17.29
CA LEU A 10 -14.04 8.94 17.07
C LEU A 10 -13.86 9.83 15.85
N LEU A 11 -14.48 9.48 14.71
CA LEU A 11 -14.48 10.31 13.50
C LEU A 11 -15.01 11.72 13.77
N ARG A 12 -16.09 11.85 14.55
CA ARG A 12 -16.63 13.16 14.92
C ARG A 12 -15.70 13.94 15.85
N ALA A 13 -15.13 13.27 16.85
CA ALA A 13 -14.25 13.89 17.83
C ALA A 13 -12.99 14.45 17.16
N THR A 14 -12.32 13.62 16.34
CA THR A 14 -11.07 13.97 15.64
C THR A 14 -11.26 14.73 14.33
N LYS A 15 -12.52 14.88 13.87
CA LYS A 15 -12.86 15.39 12.52
C LYS A 15 -12.23 14.54 11.40
N GLY A 16 -12.06 13.25 11.66
CA GLY A 16 -11.57 12.27 10.70
C GLY A 16 -12.55 12.00 9.55
N TYR A 17 -12.03 11.44 8.45
CA TYR A 17 -12.78 11.21 7.21
C TYR A 17 -13.05 9.73 6.92
N ALA A 18 -12.10 8.85 7.24
CA ALA A 18 -12.12 7.44 6.89
C ALA A 18 -11.52 6.59 8.02
N ILE A 19 -11.80 5.29 7.96
CA ILE A 19 -11.18 4.29 8.85
C ILE A 19 -9.90 3.80 8.18
N LYS A 20 -8.75 4.21 8.74
CA LYS A 20 -7.41 3.74 8.33
C LYS A 20 -6.95 2.64 9.29
N VAL A 21 -6.41 1.57 8.73
CA VAL A 21 -5.91 0.41 9.47
C VAL A 21 -4.47 0.16 9.03
N VAL A 22 -3.55 0.15 9.98
CA VAL A 22 -2.11 -0.04 9.74
C VAL A 22 -1.61 -1.18 10.60
N ASN A 23 -0.99 -2.18 9.96
CA ASN A 23 -0.45 -3.39 10.60
C ASN A 23 -1.40 -3.91 11.72
N PRO A 24 -2.65 -4.29 11.37
CA PRO A 24 -3.69 -4.57 12.34
C PRO A 24 -3.20 -5.59 13.36
N GLY A 25 -3.26 -5.24 14.64
CA GLY A 25 -2.76 -6.06 15.74
C GLY A 25 -1.24 -6.03 15.94
N GLY A 26 -0.45 -5.93 14.87
CA GLY A 26 1.01 -5.90 14.95
C GLY A 26 1.56 -4.66 15.65
N THR A 27 0.95 -3.50 15.42
CA THR A 27 1.33 -2.27 16.13
C THR A 27 1.03 -2.31 17.63
N GLU A 28 -0.03 -3.00 18.07
CA GLU A 28 -0.27 -3.21 19.51
C GLU A 28 0.74 -4.21 20.09
N ALA A 29 1.03 -5.29 19.36
CA ALA A 29 2.05 -6.25 19.75
C ALA A 29 3.44 -5.59 19.92
N TRP A 30 3.73 -4.56 19.14
CA TRP A 30 4.98 -3.80 19.19
C TRP A 30 5.24 -3.09 20.51
N ALA A 31 4.20 -2.67 21.25
CA ALA A 31 4.37 -2.10 22.59
C ALA A 31 5.10 -3.06 23.56
N TRP A 32 5.13 -4.36 23.22
CA TRP A 32 5.81 -5.42 23.95
C TRP A 32 7.01 -6.02 23.20
N GLY A 33 7.47 -5.35 22.13
CA GLY A 33 8.56 -5.82 21.28
C GLY A 33 8.20 -7.00 20.37
N LEU A 34 6.90 -7.21 20.11
CA LEU A 34 6.38 -8.29 19.25
C LEU A 34 5.81 -7.71 17.95
N ASN A 35 5.31 -8.59 17.07
CA ASN A 35 4.59 -8.21 15.86
C ASN A 35 3.59 -9.31 15.46
N CYS A 36 2.59 -8.97 14.66
CA CYS A 36 1.69 -9.90 13.97
C CYS A 36 2.07 -9.88 12.49
N LEU A 37 2.64 -10.98 11.99
CA LEU A 37 3.07 -11.09 10.59
C LEU A 37 1.94 -11.57 9.69
N THR A 38 1.09 -12.47 10.17
CA THR A 38 -0.01 -13.02 9.37
C THR A 38 -1.37 -12.53 9.87
N VAL A 39 -2.39 -12.65 9.02
CA VAL A 39 -3.77 -12.28 9.39
C VAL A 39 -4.37 -13.15 10.50
N ASN A 40 -3.70 -14.24 10.88
CA ASN A 40 -4.17 -15.19 11.89
C ASN A 40 -3.39 -15.13 13.20
N ASP A 41 -2.35 -14.28 13.29
CA ASP A 41 -1.54 -14.17 14.50
C ASP A 41 -2.35 -13.50 15.61
N PRO A 42 -2.46 -14.09 16.81
CA PRO A 42 -3.23 -13.49 17.88
C PRO A 42 -2.53 -12.23 18.42
N VAL A 43 -3.31 -11.17 18.62
CA VAL A 43 -2.82 -9.97 19.30
C VAL A 43 -2.65 -10.29 20.79
N PRO A 44 -1.45 -10.04 21.38
CA PRO A 44 -1.21 -10.32 22.80
C PRO A 44 -2.27 -9.67 23.68
N TYR A 45 -2.72 -10.39 24.72
CA TYR A 45 -3.80 -10.00 25.65
C TYR A 45 -5.20 -9.88 25.04
N PHE A 46 -5.36 -9.24 23.88
CA PHE A 46 -6.66 -8.99 23.25
C PHE A 46 -7.31 -10.22 22.63
N ASP A 47 -6.52 -11.26 22.32
CA ASP A 47 -6.98 -12.56 21.81
C ASP A 47 -7.94 -12.43 20.61
N ILE A 48 -7.58 -11.52 19.71
CA ILE A 48 -8.23 -11.28 18.43
C ILE A 48 -7.19 -11.34 17.33
N THR A 49 -7.59 -11.74 16.13
CA THR A 49 -6.71 -11.81 14.97
C THR A 49 -6.83 -10.56 14.08
N PRO A 50 -5.80 -10.21 13.30
CA PRO A 50 -5.90 -9.16 12.30
C PRO A 50 -7.05 -9.39 11.31
N ALA A 51 -7.35 -10.66 10.96
CA ALA A 51 -8.48 -11.01 10.11
C ALA A 51 -9.83 -10.58 10.69
N GLU A 52 -10.04 -10.78 11.99
CA GLU A 52 -11.25 -10.36 12.69
C GLU A 52 -11.35 -8.83 12.79
N ILE A 53 -10.23 -8.15 13.07
CA ILE A 53 -10.14 -6.68 13.07
C ILE A 53 -10.55 -6.13 11.70
N ILE A 54 -9.95 -6.64 10.63
CA ILE A 54 -10.21 -6.20 9.24
C ILE A 54 -11.69 -6.42 8.88
N LYS A 55 -12.23 -7.62 9.10
CA LYS A 55 -13.64 -7.92 8.79
C LYS A 55 -14.59 -7.03 9.59
N GLY A 56 -14.39 -6.90 10.90
CA GLY A 56 -15.22 -6.07 11.76
C GLY A 56 -15.20 -4.59 11.37
N LEU A 57 -14.06 -4.07 10.90
CA LEU A 57 -13.94 -2.69 10.43
C LEU A 57 -14.53 -2.48 9.03
N ILE A 58 -14.47 -3.47 8.13
CA ILE A 58 -15.22 -3.44 6.86
C ILE A 58 -16.73 -3.37 7.17
N GLU A 59 -17.22 -4.24 8.05
CA GLU A 59 -18.63 -4.25 8.47
C GLU A 59 -19.05 -2.92 9.09
N ALA A 60 -18.24 -2.36 10.00
CA ALA A 60 -18.51 -1.06 10.61
C ALA A 60 -18.53 0.08 9.58
N ASN A 61 -17.58 0.10 8.63
CA ASN A 61 -17.49 1.11 7.58
C ASN A 61 -18.77 1.12 6.71
N GLU A 62 -19.23 -0.05 6.28
CA GLU A 62 -20.42 -0.19 5.45
C GLU A 62 -21.72 -0.03 6.25
N TYR A 63 -21.74 -0.36 7.54
CA TYR A 63 -22.86 -0.07 8.44
C TYR A 63 -23.08 1.43 8.59
N LEU A 64 -22.00 2.20 8.75
CA LEU A 64 -22.04 3.67 8.88
C LEU A 64 -22.28 4.41 7.56
N GLY A 65 -22.14 3.73 6.43
CA GLY A 65 -22.32 4.35 5.12
C GLY A 65 -21.23 5.34 4.75
N LEU A 66 -19.98 5.12 5.19
CA LEU A 66 -18.88 6.06 5.03
C LEU A 66 -18.54 6.32 3.55
N PRO A 67 -18.09 7.54 3.21
CA PRO A 67 -17.80 7.93 1.82
C PRO A 67 -16.63 7.16 1.23
N HIS A 68 -15.61 6.86 2.04
CA HIS A 68 -14.48 6.01 1.68
C HIS A 68 -14.62 4.60 2.26
N SER A 69 -13.92 3.65 1.65
CA SER A 69 -13.76 2.28 2.16
C SER A 69 -12.82 2.24 3.35
N MET A 70 -12.79 1.11 4.05
CA MET A 70 -11.69 0.82 4.96
C MET A 70 -10.36 0.86 4.17
N HIS A 71 -9.40 1.64 4.67
CA HIS A 71 -8.12 1.90 4.02
C HIS A 71 -7.05 1.08 4.74
N ILE A 72 -6.52 0.07 4.08
CA ILE A 72 -5.63 -0.92 4.71
C ILE A 72 -4.17 -0.73 4.29
N HIS A 73 -3.30 -0.77 5.29
CA HIS A 73 -1.89 -1.10 5.23
C HIS A 73 -1.75 -2.47 5.94
N PRO A 74 -1.60 -3.57 5.17
CA PRO A 74 -1.55 -4.93 5.71
C PRO A 74 -0.36 -5.21 6.63
N ASN A 75 -0.44 -6.32 7.36
CA ASN A 75 0.68 -6.91 8.09
C ASN A 75 1.85 -7.29 7.12
N ASN A 76 3.00 -7.59 7.70
CA ASN A 76 4.20 -8.07 6.98
C ASN A 76 4.72 -7.12 5.89
N LEU A 77 4.60 -5.80 6.09
CA LEU A 77 5.10 -4.82 5.13
C LEU A 77 6.59 -5.03 4.86
N GLY A 78 6.97 -4.99 3.59
CA GLY A 78 8.37 -4.85 3.20
C GLY A 78 9.22 -6.13 3.27
N ASN A 79 8.67 -7.27 3.69
CA ASN A 79 9.43 -8.52 3.78
C ASN A 79 9.31 -9.39 2.51
N PRO A 80 10.39 -10.05 2.07
CA PRO A 80 10.32 -11.07 1.01
C PRO A 80 9.25 -12.14 1.33
N GLY A 81 8.41 -12.43 0.34
CA GLY A 81 7.33 -13.42 0.45
C GLY A 81 5.97 -12.87 0.92
N ASN A 82 5.88 -11.59 1.34
CA ASN A 82 4.66 -11.01 1.91
C ASN A 82 3.44 -10.92 0.97
N TYR A 83 3.60 -11.21 -0.32
CA TYR A 83 2.49 -11.21 -1.26
C TYR A 83 1.41 -12.21 -0.86
N THR A 84 1.75 -13.32 -0.17
CA THR A 84 0.78 -14.29 0.31
C THR A 84 -0.10 -13.72 1.42
N ASP A 85 0.49 -13.03 2.40
CA ASP A 85 -0.25 -12.37 3.49
C ASP A 85 -1.14 -11.25 2.95
N THR A 86 -0.65 -10.57 1.91
CA THR A 86 -1.41 -9.55 1.19
C THR A 86 -2.63 -10.17 0.51
N LEU A 87 -2.47 -11.29 -0.20
CA LEU A 87 -3.60 -12.00 -0.81
C LEU A 87 -4.59 -12.50 0.23
N ASP A 88 -4.12 -12.99 1.38
CA ASP A 88 -4.99 -13.40 2.47
C ASP A 88 -5.77 -12.24 3.07
N THR A 89 -5.13 -11.07 3.22
CA THR A 89 -5.80 -9.81 3.59
C THR A 89 -6.90 -9.43 2.59
N LEU A 90 -6.60 -9.49 1.28
CA LEU A 90 -7.56 -9.11 0.24
C LEU A 90 -8.76 -10.07 0.15
N LYS A 91 -8.58 -11.36 0.50
CA LYS A 91 -9.69 -12.35 0.60
C LYS A 91 -10.69 -12.00 1.69
N LEU A 92 -10.29 -11.28 2.74
CA LEU A 92 -11.20 -10.88 3.81
C LEU A 92 -12.29 -9.91 3.34
N ALA A 93 -12.11 -9.26 2.19
CA ALA A 93 -13.12 -8.39 1.58
C ALA A 93 -14.14 -9.16 0.71
N GLU A 94 -13.96 -10.45 0.45
CA GLU A 94 -14.90 -11.24 -0.36
C GLU A 94 -16.30 -11.29 0.26
N GLY A 95 -17.33 -11.25 -0.57
CA GLY A 95 -18.74 -11.29 -0.14
C GLY A 95 -19.31 -9.96 0.35
N TYR A 96 -18.48 -8.99 0.74
CA TYR A 96 -18.93 -7.66 1.12
C TYR A 96 -19.34 -6.83 -0.09
N LYS A 97 -20.33 -5.95 0.12
CA LYS A 97 -20.81 -4.98 -0.88
C LYS A 97 -20.78 -3.59 -0.27
N ALA A 98 -20.37 -2.62 -1.07
CA ALA A 98 -20.37 -1.23 -0.65
C ALA A 98 -21.80 -0.76 -0.33
N LYS A 99 -22.00 -0.14 0.82
CA LYS A 99 -23.24 0.47 1.27
C LYS A 99 -22.93 1.93 1.57
N ASN A 100 -23.24 2.81 0.64
CA ASN A 100 -22.98 4.25 0.78
C ASN A 100 -23.87 5.04 -0.19
N LYS A 101 -23.94 6.36 0.00
CA LYS A 101 -24.69 7.28 -0.87
C LYS A 101 -23.80 8.10 -1.82
N PHE A 102 -22.51 7.75 -1.92
CA PHE A 102 -21.48 8.53 -2.60
C PHE A 102 -21.02 7.92 -3.94
N GLY A 103 -21.59 6.78 -4.35
CA GLY A 103 -21.24 6.11 -5.60
C GLY A 103 -19.93 5.33 -5.57
N ARG A 104 -19.37 5.09 -4.38
CA ARG A 104 -18.22 4.20 -4.16
C ARG A 104 -18.63 2.74 -4.36
N GLU A 105 -17.80 1.96 -5.06
CA GLU A 105 -18.05 0.54 -5.35
C GLU A 105 -17.16 -0.43 -4.58
N GLN A 106 -15.94 -0.01 -4.23
CA GLN A 106 -15.02 -0.83 -3.45
C GLN A 106 -15.39 -0.86 -1.97
N VAL A 107 -15.02 -1.90 -1.24
CA VAL A 107 -15.18 -2.03 0.23
C VAL A 107 -13.84 -1.95 0.97
N LEU A 108 -12.74 -2.16 0.25
CA LEU A 108 -11.39 -2.13 0.78
C LEU A 108 -10.47 -1.40 -0.20
N HIS A 109 -9.62 -0.52 0.34
CA HIS A 109 -8.57 0.17 -0.40
C HIS A 109 -7.20 -0.22 0.14
N LEU A 110 -6.40 -0.94 -0.65
CA LEU A 110 -5.03 -1.33 -0.29
C LEU A 110 -4.05 -0.23 -0.68
N THR A 111 -3.34 0.29 0.30
CA THR A 111 -2.42 1.40 0.09
C THR A 111 -1.00 0.94 -0.16
N HIS A 112 -0.23 1.75 -0.88
CA HIS A 112 1.20 1.57 -1.17
C HIS A 112 1.57 0.12 -1.48
N THR A 113 0.79 -0.47 -2.40
CA THR A 113 0.74 -1.91 -2.72
C THR A 113 2.10 -2.46 -3.15
N GLN A 114 3.00 -1.62 -3.64
CA GLN A 114 4.35 -1.98 -3.99
C GLN A 114 5.08 -2.66 -2.83
N PHE A 115 4.93 -2.18 -1.58
CA PHE A 115 5.56 -2.79 -0.40
C PHE A 115 4.91 -4.10 0.07
N HIS A 116 3.81 -4.51 -0.58
CA HIS A 116 3.00 -5.69 -0.28
C HIS A 116 2.96 -6.69 -1.46
N SER A 117 3.90 -6.56 -2.39
CA SER A 117 3.95 -7.35 -3.62
C SER A 117 5.29 -8.06 -3.79
N TYR A 118 5.86 -8.55 -2.67
CA TYR A 118 7.21 -9.11 -2.63
C TYR A 118 7.19 -10.63 -2.64
N GLY A 119 7.95 -11.23 -3.56
CA GLY A 119 8.27 -12.65 -3.59
C GLY A 119 9.63 -12.96 -2.96
N GLY A 120 10.11 -14.17 -3.21
CA GLY A 120 11.33 -14.69 -2.58
C GLY A 120 11.12 -15.10 -1.13
N THR A 121 12.18 -15.61 -0.52
CA THR A 121 12.22 -16.02 0.89
C THR A 121 13.21 -15.20 1.71
N THR A 122 14.14 -14.54 1.04
CA THR A 122 15.18 -13.68 1.60
C THR A 122 15.46 -12.50 0.66
N TRP A 123 16.35 -11.60 1.05
CA TRP A 123 16.84 -10.55 0.16
C TRP A 123 17.72 -11.06 -1.00
N GLY A 124 18.22 -12.31 -0.91
CA GLY A 124 19.04 -12.92 -1.97
C GLY A 124 18.23 -13.25 -3.22
N ASP A 125 17.06 -13.85 -3.02
CA ASP A 125 16.07 -14.32 -4.01
C ASP A 125 14.84 -13.41 -4.13
N PHE A 126 14.96 -12.15 -3.69
CA PHE A 126 13.89 -11.15 -3.76
C PHE A 126 13.43 -10.88 -5.20
N GLU A 127 12.12 -11.03 -5.42
CA GLU A 127 11.48 -10.89 -6.74
C GLU A 127 10.13 -10.14 -6.67
N SER A 128 9.63 -9.69 -7.82
CA SER A 128 8.30 -9.11 -7.96
C SER A 128 7.21 -10.18 -7.91
N LYS A 129 6.14 -9.90 -7.14
CA LYS A 129 4.84 -10.58 -7.21
C LYS A 129 3.70 -9.63 -7.54
N ALA A 130 4.03 -8.52 -8.23
CA ALA A 130 3.04 -7.54 -8.69
C ALA A 130 1.96 -8.19 -9.58
N LYS A 131 2.34 -9.18 -10.39
CA LYS A 131 1.42 -9.89 -11.28
C LYS A 131 0.35 -10.65 -10.49
N GLU A 132 0.75 -11.43 -9.49
CA GLU A 132 -0.14 -12.23 -8.66
C GLU A 132 -1.13 -11.35 -7.89
N VAL A 133 -0.63 -10.25 -7.29
CA VAL A 133 -1.47 -9.26 -6.61
C VAL A 133 -2.44 -8.59 -7.58
N MET A 134 -1.96 -8.15 -8.75
CA MET A 134 -2.81 -7.49 -9.74
C MET A 134 -3.81 -8.42 -10.41
N ASP A 135 -3.49 -9.69 -10.63
CA ASP A 135 -4.46 -10.68 -11.13
C ASP A 135 -5.65 -10.80 -10.17
N TYR A 136 -5.37 -10.79 -8.86
CA TYR A 136 -6.41 -10.80 -7.83
C TYR A 136 -7.23 -9.49 -7.82
N VAL A 137 -6.57 -8.32 -7.78
CA VAL A 137 -7.24 -7.00 -7.78
C VAL A 137 -8.08 -6.79 -9.05
N ASN A 138 -7.56 -7.20 -10.21
CA ASN A 138 -8.26 -7.07 -11.47
C ASN A 138 -9.55 -7.92 -11.51
N LYS A 139 -9.53 -9.12 -10.91
CA LYS A 139 -10.69 -10.01 -10.81
C LYS A 139 -11.74 -9.50 -9.82
N ASN A 140 -11.33 -8.83 -8.76
CA ASN A 140 -12.19 -8.42 -7.64
C ASN A 140 -12.53 -6.92 -7.70
N LYS A 141 -13.72 -6.59 -8.22
CA LYS A 141 -14.16 -5.20 -8.44
C LYS A 141 -14.38 -4.39 -7.17
N ASN A 142 -14.55 -5.06 -6.03
CA ASN A 142 -14.77 -4.44 -4.73
C ASN A 142 -13.47 -3.97 -4.05
N ILE A 143 -12.33 -3.96 -4.76
CA ILE A 143 -11.03 -3.53 -4.25
C ILE A 143 -10.46 -2.45 -5.17
N THR A 144 -9.87 -1.43 -4.55
CA THR A 144 -9.01 -0.44 -5.20
C THR A 144 -7.64 -0.45 -4.55
N ILE A 145 -6.62 0.02 -5.26
CA ILE A 145 -5.26 0.10 -4.75
C ILE A 145 -4.62 1.46 -5.03
N ASP A 146 -3.60 1.81 -4.26
CA ASP A 146 -2.60 2.78 -4.68
C ASP A 146 -1.18 2.18 -4.68
N THR A 147 -0.30 2.72 -5.53
CA THR A 147 0.93 2.05 -5.94
C THR A 147 2.06 2.16 -4.92
N GLY A 148 2.33 3.34 -4.34
CA GLY A 148 3.52 3.56 -3.50
C GLY A 148 4.83 3.50 -4.32
N ASN A 149 4.93 4.26 -5.41
CA ASN A 149 6.08 4.22 -6.31
C ASN A 149 7.38 4.74 -5.66
N VAL A 150 8.42 3.90 -5.62
CA VAL A 150 9.77 4.31 -5.26
C VAL A 150 10.33 5.32 -6.28
N THR A 151 10.82 6.47 -5.80
CA THR A 151 11.26 7.58 -6.66
C THR A 151 12.77 7.64 -6.91
N LEU A 152 13.53 6.74 -6.25
CA LEU A 152 15.00 6.66 -6.28
C LEU A 152 15.67 7.94 -5.74
N ASP A 153 15.24 8.37 -4.55
CA ASP A 153 15.78 9.51 -3.83
C ASP A 153 16.22 9.08 -2.41
N GLU A 154 17.05 9.90 -1.76
CA GLU A 154 17.13 9.92 -0.30
C GLU A 154 15.83 10.53 0.25
N THR A 155 15.21 9.86 1.20
CA THR A 155 13.91 10.25 1.75
C THR A 155 13.76 9.84 3.21
N THR A 156 12.55 9.94 3.73
CA THR A 156 12.23 9.60 5.12
C THR A 156 11.01 8.71 5.13
N THR A 157 11.13 7.56 5.78
CA THR A 157 9.98 6.72 6.11
C THR A 157 9.36 7.23 7.41
N MET A 158 8.03 7.26 7.43
CA MET A 158 7.19 7.61 8.57
C MET A 158 5.86 6.86 8.44
N THR A 159 5.58 5.97 9.38
CA THR A 159 4.38 5.14 9.38
C THR A 159 3.89 4.87 10.79
N ALA A 160 2.62 4.46 10.92
CA ALA A 160 2.07 3.92 12.15
C ALA A 160 2.45 2.44 12.40
N ASP A 161 3.25 1.86 11.50
CA ASP A 161 3.88 0.54 11.66
C ASP A 161 5.24 0.68 12.38
N GLY A 162 5.18 0.90 13.69
CA GLY A 162 6.35 0.98 14.57
C GLY A 162 7.35 -0.18 14.45
N PRO A 163 6.90 -1.47 14.46
CA PRO A 163 7.84 -2.59 14.36
C PRO A 163 8.55 -2.64 13.00
N PHE A 164 7.88 -2.24 11.90
CA PHE A 164 8.53 -2.13 10.60
C PHE A 164 9.65 -1.08 10.62
N GLU A 165 9.42 0.10 11.18
CA GLU A 165 10.43 1.16 11.25
C GLU A 165 11.61 0.76 12.14
N HIS A 166 11.36 0.03 13.24
CA HIS A 166 12.44 -0.57 14.03
C HIS A 166 13.27 -1.55 13.20
N HIS A 167 12.63 -2.46 12.47
CA HIS A 167 13.33 -3.39 11.58
C HIS A 167 14.16 -2.65 10.52
N LEU A 168 13.63 -1.55 9.97
CA LEU A 168 14.31 -0.77 8.94
C LEU A 168 15.59 -0.12 9.46
N THR A 169 15.59 0.41 10.70
CA THR A 169 16.81 0.96 11.32
C THR A 169 17.84 -0.11 11.66
N GLU A 170 17.42 -1.35 11.94
CA GLU A 170 18.36 -2.47 12.12
C GLU A 170 19.05 -2.86 10.80
N LEU A 171 18.39 -2.63 9.66
CA LEU A 171 18.95 -2.91 8.33
C LEU A 171 19.90 -1.81 7.83
N ASN A 172 19.58 -0.53 8.06
CA ASN A 172 20.34 0.59 7.48
C ASN A 172 21.20 1.38 8.48
N HIS A 173 21.01 1.14 9.79
CA HIS A 173 21.74 1.78 10.89
C HIS A 173 21.67 3.32 10.91
N LEU A 174 20.60 3.91 10.35
CA LEU A 174 20.34 5.34 10.42
C LEU A 174 19.57 5.68 11.70
N LYS A 175 19.37 6.97 11.97
CA LYS A 175 18.63 7.43 13.16
C LYS A 175 17.16 6.96 13.11
N TRP A 176 16.63 6.55 14.24
CA TRP A 176 15.25 6.10 14.40
C TRP A 176 14.53 6.89 15.50
N ALA A 177 13.25 7.18 15.28
CA ALA A 177 12.34 7.71 16.28
C ALA A 177 11.10 6.82 16.37
N ASN A 178 10.56 6.68 17.59
CA ASN A 178 9.35 5.91 17.90
C ASN A 178 8.46 6.67 18.87
N CYS A 179 7.15 6.56 18.71
CA CYS A 179 6.17 7.06 19.66
C CYS A 179 4.97 6.12 19.74
N ASP A 180 4.86 5.37 20.83
CA ASP A 180 3.63 4.67 21.19
C ASP A 180 2.63 5.68 21.78
N VAL A 181 1.40 5.67 21.28
CA VAL A 181 0.29 6.52 21.70
C VAL A 181 -0.70 5.66 22.46
N GLU A 182 -0.87 5.97 23.75
CA GLU A 182 -1.69 5.21 24.69
C GLU A 182 -3.05 4.83 24.08
N LEU A 183 -3.34 3.52 24.04
CA LEU A 183 -4.62 2.92 23.63
C LEU A 183 -5.02 3.17 22.16
N GLU A 184 -4.16 3.76 21.33
CA GLU A 184 -4.54 4.20 19.99
C GLU A 184 -3.69 3.59 18.89
N THR A 185 -2.38 3.88 18.87
CA THR A 185 -1.48 3.56 17.76
C THR A 185 -0.02 3.70 18.15
N CYS A 186 0.90 3.37 17.23
CA CYS A 186 2.30 3.78 17.28
C CYS A 186 2.63 4.70 16.10
N ALA A 187 3.82 5.28 16.10
CA ALA A 187 4.48 5.88 14.97
C ALA A 187 5.99 5.60 15.01
N GLY A 188 6.59 5.32 13.86
CA GLY A 188 8.03 5.20 13.67
C GLY A 188 8.52 6.10 12.53
N ILE A 189 9.78 6.54 12.59
CA ILE A 189 10.41 7.38 11.56
C ILE A 189 11.87 6.98 11.37
N VAL A 190 12.28 6.69 10.13
CA VAL A 190 13.66 6.35 9.76
C VAL A 190 14.05 7.01 8.42
N PRO A 191 15.22 7.64 8.28
CA PRO A 191 15.71 8.04 6.96
C PRO A 191 16.00 6.82 6.09
N TYR A 192 15.75 6.90 4.78
CA TYR A 192 16.02 5.79 3.85
C TYR A 192 16.57 6.29 2.51
N ILE A 193 17.49 5.54 1.92
CA ILE A 193 18.12 5.89 0.64
C ILE A 193 17.76 4.83 -0.40
N TYR A 194 16.86 5.16 -1.32
CA TYR A 194 16.55 4.30 -2.46
C TYR A 194 17.60 4.45 -3.57
N SER A 195 18.75 3.80 -3.37
CA SER A 195 19.87 3.91 -4.31
C SER A 195 19.66 3.07 -5.58
N PRO A 196 19.81 3.64 -6.80
CA PRO A 196 19.78 2.88 -8.05
C PRO A 196 20.96 1.89 -8.20
N SER A 197 21.94 1.97 -7.29
CA SER A 197 23.04 1.00 -7.21
C SER A 197 22.71 -0.24 -6.39
N ILE A 198 21.56 -0.26 -5.69
CA ILE A 198 21.11 -1.38 -4.87
C ILE A 198 20.00 -2.13 -5.61
N SER A 199 20.19 -3.43 -5.82
CA SER A 199 19.22 -4.25 -6.58
C SER A 199 17.82 -4.26 -5.96
N VAL A 200 17.71 -4.29 -4.63
CA VAL A 200 16.41 -4.23 -3.92
C VAL A 200 15.65 -2.96 -4.28
N CYS A 201 16.28 -1.78 -4.18
CA CYS A 201 15.64 -0.50 -4.53
C CYS A 201 15.20 -0.44 -6.00
N ALA A 202 16.01 -1.02 -6.91
CA ALA A 202 15.68 -1.08 -8.34
C ALA A 202 14.50 -2.03 -8.63
N ILE A 203 14.41 -3.15 -7.92
CA ILE A 203 13.27 -4.08 -8.00
C ILE A 203 12.01 -3.42 -7.41
N GLN A 204 12.11 -2.73 -6.28
CA GLN A 204 10.98 -1.98 -5.69
C GLN A 204 10.44 -0.89 -6.64
N TRP A 205 11.35 -0.17 -7.31
CA TRP A 205 10.97 0.77 -8.38
C TRP A 205 10.17 0.08 -9.50
N ALA A 206 10.62 -1.10 -9.95
CA ALA A 206 9.96 -1.86 -10.99
C ALA A 206 8.56 -2.34 -10.55
N ILE A 207 8.44 -2.92 -9.35
CA ILE A 207 7.17 -3.41 -8.79
C ILE A 207 6.10 -2.32 -8.80
N GLY A 208 6.45 -1.10 -8.34
CA GLY A 208 5.49 0.01 -8.31
C GLY A 208 4.95 0.38 -9.70
N LEU A 209 5.78 0.27 -10.74
CA LEU A 209 5.35 0.54 -12.13
C LEU A 209 4.55 -0.61 -12.72
N GLU A 210 4.94 -1.85 -12.42
CA GLU A 210 4.22 -3.06 -12.85
C GLU A 210 2.78 -3.05 -12.39
N LEU A 211 2.52 -2.69 -11.13
CA LEU A 211 1.17 -2.60 -10.58
C LEU A 211 0.24 -1.72 -11.46
N ALA A 212 0.70 -0.51 -11.78
CA ALA A 212 -0.06 0.41 -12.63
C ALA A 212 -0.17 -0.08 -14.07
N LEU A 213 0.91 -0.61 -14.64
CA LEU A 213 0.93 -1.12 -16.02
C LEU A 213 0.13 -2.43 -16.19
N MET A 214 -0.12 -3.18 -15.12
CA MET A 214 -0.95 -4.39 -15.11
C MET A 214 -2.41 -4.11 -14.72
N ALA A 215 -2.76 -2.88 -14.35
CA ALA A 215 -4.14 -2.51 -14.03
C ALA A 215 -5.03 -2.58 -15.27
N LYS A 216 -6.09 -3.40 -15.21
CA LYS A 216 -7.12 -3.49 -16.26
C LYS A 216 -8.17 -2.38 -16.16
N ASP A 217 -8.31 -1.80 -14.98
CA ASP A 217 -9.21 -0.69 -14.69
C ASP A 217 -8.44 0.46 -14.04
N PRO A 218 -8.09 1.51 -14.81
CA PRO A 218 -7.36 2.68 -14.32
C PRO A 218 -8.10 3.44 -13.21
N MET A 219 -9.43 3.30 -13.10
CA MET A 219 -10.22 3.93 -12.03
C MET A 219 -10.04 3.24 -10.67
N ARG A 220 -9.27 2.15 -10.59
CA ARG A 220 -9.06 1.37 -9.35
C ARG A 220 -7.58 1.22 -8.95
N CYS A 221 -6.66 1.88 -9.65
CA CYS A 221 -5.23 1.87 -9.32
C CYS A 221 -4.70 3.30 -9.31
N TYR A 222 -4.30 3.80 -8.14
CA TYR A 222 -3.94 5.21 -7.95
C TYR A 222 -2.43 5.40 -7.88
N ILE A 223 -1.94 6.46 -8.53
CA ILE A 223 -0.49 6.75 -8.54
C ILE A 223 -0.11 7.55 -7.31
N THR A 224 0.63 6.92 -6.40
CA THR A 224 1.11 7.51 -5.14
C THR A 224 2.59 7.21 -4.96
N THR A 225 3.22 7.86 -3.98
CA THR A 225 4.59 7.55 -3.52
C THR A 225 4.60 7.34 -2.01
N ASP A 226 3.41 7.12 -1.43
CA ASP A 226 3.20 7.07 0.01
C ASP A 226 3.96 8.17 0.76
N HIS A 227 3.82 9.41 0.28
CA HIS A 227 4.76 10.46 0.62
C HIS A 227 4.93 10.63 2.15
N PRO A 228 6.18 10.69 2.66
CA PRO A 228 7.46 10.60 1.95
C PRO A 228 8.07 9.19 1.82
N ASN A 229 7.43 8.11 2.31
CA ASN A 229 7.99 6.76 2.42
C ASN A 229 8.69 6.25 1.16
N ALA A 230 8.02 6.20 0.00
CA ALA A 230 8.64 5.76 -1.26
C ALA A 230 9.31 6.92 -2.02
N GLY A 231 9.11 8.15 -1.55
CA GLY A 231 9.70 9.37 -2.10
C GLY A 231 8.78 10.59 -2.03
N PRO A 232 9.32 11.80 -2.30
CA PRO A 232 8.56 13.03 -2.19
C PRO A 232 7.48 13.16 -3.28
N PHE A 233 6.27 13.64 -2.94
CA PHE A 233 5.16 13.80 -3.90
C PHE A 233 5.51 14.71 -5.09
N THR A 234 6.51 15.58 -4.95
CA THR A 234 7.05 16.41 -6.04
C THR A 234 7.64 15.59 -7.18
N ARG A 235 7.85 14.27 -6.98
CA ARG A 235 8.29 13.31 -8.00
C ARG A 235 7.17 12.65 -8.79
N TYR A 236 5.89 12.95 -8.51
CA TYR A 236 4.79 12.42 -9.34
C TYR A 236 5.00 12.63 -10.85
N PRO A 237 5.46 13.78 -11.35
CA PRO A 237 5.75 13.94 -12.79
C PRO A 237 6.82 12.97 -13.32
N ARG A 238 7.81 12.57 -12.49
CA ARG A 238 8.82 11.58 -12.85
C ARG A 238 8.21 10.18 -12.95
N VAL A 239 7.36 9.81 -11.98
CA VAL A 239 6.62 8.53 -12.02
C VAL A 239 5.71 8.47 -13.25
N MET A 240 4.97 9.54 -13.52
CA MET A 240 4.12 9.67 -14.71
C MET A 240 4.93 9.51 -16.00
N LYS A 241 6.12 10.11 -16.10
CA LYS A 241 7.03 9.92 -17.24
C LYS A 241 7.39 8.44 -17.45
N TRP A 242 7.68 7.69 -16.39
CA TRP A 242 7.98 6.26 -16.49
C TRP A 242 6.75 5.44 -16.92
N LEU A 243 5.56 5.77 -16.42
CA LEU A 243 4.33 5.08 -16.81
C LEU A 243 3.92 5.33 -18.26
N MET A 244 4.17 6.56 -18.75
CA MET A 244 3.78 7.00 -20.09
C MET A 244 4.83 6.74 -21.17
N SER A 245 6.06 6.33 -20.83
CA SER A 245 7.12 6.16 -21.82
C SER A 245 7.99 4.91 -21.55
N ALA A 246 7.85 3.91 -22.41
CA ALA A 246 8.68 2.70 -22.40
C ALA A 246 10.17 3.06 -22.57
N LYS A 247 10.48 4.02 -23.45
CA LYS A 247 11.85 4.55 -23.60
C LYS A 247 12.40 5.17 -22.31
N ALA A 248 11.56 5.86 -21.54
CA ALA A 248 11.99 6.42 -20.26
C ALA A 248 12.24 5.33 -19.22
N ARG A 249 11.45 4.24 -19.22
CA ARG A 249 11.72 3.07 -18.37
C ARG A 249 13.00 2.36 -18.79
N GLU A 250 13.20 2.13 -20.08
CA GLU A 250 14.40 1.51 -20.64
C GLU A 250 15.66 2.30 -20.27
N ALA A 251 15.62 3.63 -20.40
CA ALA A 251 16.73 4.49 -19.99
C ALA A 251 17.06 4.35 -18.49
N GLN A 252 16.04 4.25 -17.63
CA GLN A 252 16.22 4.04 -16.20
C GLN A 252 16.76 2.64 -15.88
N ILE A 253 16.26 1.61 -16.56
CA ILE A 253 16.73 0.23 -16.42
C ILE A 253 18.20 0.13 -16.78
N ASN A 254 18.60 0.72 -17.90
CA ASN A 254 19.98 0.76 -18.36
C ASN A 254 20.93 1.53 -17.42
N ALA A 255 20.39 2.44 -16.60
CA ALA A 255 21.15 3.17 -15.59
C ALA A 255 21.37 2.38 -14.29
N PHE A 256 20.65 1.26 -14.06
CA PHE A 256 20.84 0.45 -12.86
C PHE A 256 22.14 -0.35 -12.91
N LYS A 257 22.88 -0.35 -11.79
CA LYS A 257 24.10 -1.16 -11.64
C LYS A 257 23.84 -2.66 -11.81
N HIS A 258 22.68 -3.13 -11.38
CA HIS A 258 22.29 -4.55 -11.37
C HIS A 258 21.17 -4.86 -12.35
N LYS A 259 21.16 -4.22 -13.54
CA LYS A 259 20.06 -4.31 -14.52
C LYS A 259 19.65 -5.75 -14.85
N ASP A 260 20.60 -6.68 -15.01
CA ASP A 260 20.30 -8.06 -15.40
C ASP A 260 19.55 -8.80 -14.28
N LYS A 261 19.86 -8.49 -13.00
CA LYS A 261 19.10 -8.99 -11.86
C LYS A 261 17.71 -8.38 -11.81
N VAL A 262 17.57 -7.06 -12.05
CA VAL A 262 16.25 -6.41 -12.09
C VAL A 262 15.37 -7.06 -13.16
N LEU A 263 15.90 -7.28 -14.36
CA LEU A 263 15.18 -7.89 -15.47
C LEU A 263 14.83 -9.37 -15.25
N SER A 264 15.63 -10.12 -14.49
CA SER A 264 15.33 -11.53 -14.19
C SER A 264 14.35 -11.72 -13.02
N GLN A 265 14.20 -10.71 -12.16
CA GLN A 265 13.37 -10.75 -10.95
C GLN A 265 12.06 -9.96 -11.10
N THR A 266 11.83 -9.35 -12.26
CA THR A 266 10.67 -8.48 -12.53
C THR A 266 10.20 -8.68 -13.97
N SER A 267 8.97 -8.30 -14.25
CA SER A 267 8.38 -8.24 -15.60
C SER A 267 8.58 -6.87 -16.28
N ILE A 268 9.17 -5.87 -15.62
CA ILE A 268 9.21 -4.49 -16.14
C ILE A 268 9.84 -4.36 -17.53
N GLY A 269 10.80 -5.23 -17.87
CA GLY A 269 11.47 -5.26 -19.17
C GLY A 269 10.65 -5.89 -20.30
N THR A 270 9.55 -6.58 -19.99
CA THR A 270 8.66 -7.23 -20.98
C THR A 270 7.34 -6.50 -21.17
N ILE A 271 7.12 -5.40 -20.44
CA ILE A 271 5.89 -4.60 -20.51
C ILE A 271 6.10 -3.38 -21.40
N ASP A 272 5.66 -3.50 -22.65
CA ASP A 272 5.70 -2.40 -23.63
C ASP A 272 4.56 -1.39 -23.48
N ARG A 273 3.57 -1.67 -22.62
CA ARG A 273 2.41 -0.79 -22.40
C ARG A 273 2.86 0.62 -21.97
N GLU A 274 2.26 1.64 -22.56
CA GLU A 274 2.35 3.02 -22.12
C GLU A 274 0.97 3.49 -21.66
N ILE A 275 0.91 4.09 -20.47
CA ILE A 275 -0.34 4.66 -19.95
C ILE A 275 -0.64 5.96 -20.74
N SER A 276 -1.84 6.06 -21.28
CA SER A 276 -2.31 7.28 -21.95
C SER A 276 -2.57 8.42 -20.96
N LEU A 277 -2.63 9.66 -21.44
CA LEU A 277 -3.05 10.80 -20.61
C LEU A 277 -4.45 10.61 -20.00
N TYR A 278 -5.35 9.92 -20.73
CA TYR A 278 -6.71 9.66 -20.27
C TYR A 278 -6.72 8.66 -19.10
N GLU A 279 -6.04 7.52 -19.26
CA GLU A 279 -5.86 6.56 -18.17
C GLU A 279 -5.13 7.20 -16.98
N LEU A 280 -4.13 8.03 -17.24
CA LEU A 280 -3.43 8.73 -16.17
C LEU A 280 -4.37 9.66 -15.40
N ALA A 281 -5.23 10.43 -16.07
CA ALA A 281 -6.24 11.27 -15.43
C ALA A 281 -7.21 10.44 -14.56
N GLN A 282 -7.58 9.24 -15.00
CA GLN A 282 -8.36 8.30 -14.19
C GLN A 282 -7.59 7.88 -12.92
N MET A 283 -6.33 7.46 -13.05
CA MET A 283 -5.51 6.98 -11.93
C MET A 283 -5.11 8.07 -10.92
N THR A 284 -5.18 9.35 -11.29
CA THR A 284 -4.64 10.46 -10.48
C THR A 284 -5.69 11.49 -10.06
N ARG A 285 -6.90 11.44 -10.62
CA ARG A 285 -8.00 12.38 -10.32
C ARG A 285 -9.32 11.65 -10.15
N ALA A 286 -9.87 11.10 -11.23
CA ALA A 286 -11.24 10.58 -11.22
C ALA A 286 -11.41 9.35 -10.31
N GLY A 287 -10.48 8.40 -10.40
CA GLY A 287 -10.43 7.20 -9.55
C GLY A 287 -10.32 7.56 -8.07
N PRO A 288 -9.28 8.30 -7.64
CA PRO A 288 -9.15 8.76 -6.26
C PRO A 288 -10.39 9.52 -5.75
N ALA A 289 -10.95 10.44 -6.54
CA ALA A 289 -12.15 11.19 -6.15
C ALA A 289 -13.38 10.28 -5.97
N LYS A 290 -13.62 9.32 -6.88
CA LYS A 290 -14.69 8.32 -6.73
C LYS A 290 -14.45 7.44 -5.50
N SER A 291 -13.22 6.99 -5.29
CA SER A 291 -12.81 6.18 -4.15
C SER A 291 -13.18 6.83 -2.82
N LEU A 292 -12.92 8.14 -2.74
CA LEU A 292 -13.12 8.96 -1.56
C LEU A 292 -14.57 9.45 -1.42
N GLY A 293 -15.46 9.16 -2.37
CA GLY A 293 -16.83 9.66 -2.35
C GLY A 293 -16.97 11.16 -2.65
N LEU A 294 -16.02 11.72 -3.41
CA LEU A 294 -15.88 13.15 -3.73
C LEU A 294 -16.15 13.48 -5.21
N SER A 295 -16.63 12.53 -5.99
CA SER A 295 -16.85 12.66 -7.44
C SER A 295 -17.80 13.80 -7.84
N SER A 296 -18.70 14.21 -6.95
CA SER A 296 -19.60 15.36 -7.19
C SER A 296 -18.92 16.72 -6.98
N LEU A 297 -17.71 16.74 -6.42
CA LEU A 297 -16.97 17.96 -6.06
C LEU A 297 -15.67 18.09 -6.87
N CYS A 298 -14.98 16.98 -7.12
CA CYS A 298 -13.73 16.93 -7.84
C CYS A 298 -13.57 15.61 -8.61
N GLY A 299 -12.50 15.49 -9.39
CA GLY A 299 -12.16 14.25 -10.11
C GLY A 299 -12.29 14.36 -11.64
N GLY A 300 -13.02 15.36 -12.14
CA GLY A 300 -13.26 15.58 -13.57
C GLY A 300 -14.59 14.99 -14.02
#